data_AF-A0A428SKF0-F1
#
_entry.id   AF-A0A428SKF0-F1
#
_cell.length_a   1.000
_cell.length_b   1.000
_cell.length_c   1.000
_cell.angle_alpha   90.00
_cell.angle_beta   90.00
_cell.angle_gamma   90.00
#
_symmetry.space_group_name_H-M   'P 1'
#
loop_
_entity.id
_entity.type
_entity.pdbx_description
1 polymer ?
#
loop_
_entity_poly.entity_id
_entity_poly.type
_entity_poly.pdbx_seq_one_letter_code
_entity_poly.pdbx_strand_id
1 'polypeptide(L)'
;MPIISTIRPEIPTSSKDHFLAAWPTLLGELEAQPGLLHATAFANVEDEETFTKSPWAQEHKARLESSGAPEPTVGRFKFSEFSVDPSPKPFLQLTSITLPSESQREEARKAWAELATILGKETRGGVLLRDDVFNGLALMGWDSLEEVENAYKEPKAAEALAAYKRLGQVRSALVKLL
;
A
#
# COMPACT_ATOMS: atom_id res chain seq x y z
N MET A 1 -9.57 -6.79 -12.94
CA MET A 1 -8.30 -6.82 -12.19
C MET A 1 -8.46 -5.92 -10.99
N PRO A 2 -8.09 -6.39 -9.80
CA PRO A 2 -8.27 -5.67 -8.55
C PRO A 2 -7.41 -4.40 -8.49
N ILE A 3 -7.98 -3.36 -7.88
CA ILE A 3 -7.33 -2.08 -7.65
C ILE A 3 -7.10 -1.93 -6.15
N ILE A 4 -5.85 -1.70 -5.76
CA ILE A 4 -5.52 -1.28 -4.40
C ILE A 4 -5.35 0.23 -4.40
N SER A 5 -6.19 0.91 -3.64
CA SER A 5 -6.06 2.34 -3.39
C SER A 5 -5.39 2.52 -2.04
N THR A 6 -4.18 3.08 -2.07
CA THR A 6 -3.49 3.53 -0.85
C THR A 6 -3.80 5.00 -0.66
N ILE A 7 -4.37 5.35 0.50
CA ILE A 7 -4.62 6.74 0.89
C ILE A 7 -3.65 7.06 2.02
N ARG A 8 -2.79 8.04 1.81
CA ARG A 8 -1.86 8.55 2.82
C ARG A 8 -2.27 9.96 3.22
N PRO A 9 -3.06 10.12 4.29
CA PRO A 9 -3.35 11.45 4.82
C PRO A 9 -2.11 12.02 5.49
N GLU A 10 -1.90 13.33 5.34
CA GLU A 10 -0.97 14.08 6.16
C GLU A 10 -1.71 14.51 7.44
N ILE A 11 -1.40 13.85 8.56
CA ILE A 11 -2.06 14.12 9.83
C ILE A 11 -1.13 14.98 10.68
N PRO A 12 -1.49 16.24 10.98
CA PRO A 12 -0.72 17.07 11.90
C PRO A 12 -0.56 16.38 13.25
N THR A 13 0.61 16.54 13.88
CA THR A 13 0.88 15.90 15.18
C THR A 13 -0.18 16.25 16.23
N SER A 14 -0.69 17.49 16.21
CA SER A 14 -1.77 17.96 17.10
C SER A 14 -3.10 17.22 16.91
N SER A 15 -3.32 16.59 15.77
CA SER A 15 -4.56 15.91 15.39
C SER A 15 -4.45 14.38 15.41
N LYS A 16 -3.25 13.85 15.73
CA LYS A 16 -2.96 12.41 15.69
C LYS A 16 -3.91 11.61 16.59
N ASP A 17 -4.02 11.98 17.86
CA ASP A 17 -4.79 11.19 18.83
C ASP A 17 -6.29 11.23 18.53
N HIS A 18 -6.79 12.38 18.07
CA HIS A 18 -8.17 12.52 17.61
C HIS A 18 -8.45 11.64 16.39
N PHE A 19 -7.54 11.62 15.41
CA PHE A 19 -7.65 10.74 14.24
C PHE A 19 -7.64 9.26 14.64
N LEU A 20 -6.71 8.84 15.51
CA LEU A 20 -6.61 7.46 15.96
C LEU A 20 -7.85 7.02 16.76
N ALA A 21 -8.44 7.93 17.54
CA ALA A 21 -9.69 7.66 18.26
C ALA A 21 -10.90 7.49 17.31
N ALA A 22 -10.95 8.23 16.20
CA ALA A 22 -12.01 8.13 15.20
C ALA A 22 -11.82 6.94 14.24
N TRP A 23 -10.60 6.40 14.13
CA TRP A 23 -10.25 5.39 13.12
C TRP A 23 -11.12 4.13 13.14
N PRO A 24 -11.45 3.49 14.29
CA PRO A 24 -12.29 2.30 14.29
C PRO A 24 -13.68 2.53 13.71
N THR A 25 -14.29 3.70 13.96
CA THR A 25 -15.59 4.07 13.40
C THR A 25 -15.48 4.30 11.89
N LEU A 26 -14.49 5.07 11.46
CA LEU A 26 -14.24 5.34 10.04
C LEU A 26 -13.98 4.04 9.26
N LEU A 27 -13.24 3.10 9.85
CA LEU A 27 -12.97 1.81 9.26
C LEU A 27 -14.26 0.99 9.09
N GLY A 28 -15.10 0.92 10.12
CA GLY A 28 -16.37 0.20 10.04
C GLY A 28 -17.34 0.78 9.00
N GLU A 29 -17.39 2.11 8.88
CA GLU A 29 -18.19 2.79 7.84
C GLU A 29 -17.64 2.54 6.43
N LEU A 30 -16.31 2.49 6.30
CA LEU A 30 -15.63 2.23 5.04
C LEU A 30 -15.88 0.78 4.58
N GLU A 31 -15.72 -0.20 5.47
CA GLU A 31 -15.96 -1.62 5.18
C GLU A 31 -17.42 -1.94 4.83
N ALA A 32 -18.37 -1.09 5.22
CA ALA A 32 -19.77 -1.22 4.84
C ALA A 32 -20.06 -0.73 3.40
N GLN A 33 -19.10 -0.11 2.70
CA GLN A 33 -19.33 0.43 1.36
C GLN A 33 -19.36 -0.66 0.28
N PRO A 34 -20.37 -0.68 -0.61
CA PRO A 34 -20.45 -1.66 -1.69
C PRO A 34 -19.22 -1.63 -2.62
N GLY A 35 -18.73 -2.82 -3.01
CA GLY A 35 -17.59 -2.95 -3.94
C GLY A 35 -16.21 -2.86 -3.28
N LEU A 36 -16.15 -2.55 -1.97
CA LEU A 36 -14.93 -2.60 -1.19
C LEU A 36 -14.69 -4.03 -0.70
N LEU A 37 -13.54 -4.62 -1.07
CA LEU A 37 -13.14 -5.97 -0.65
C LEU A 37 -12.48 -5.97 0.74
N HIS A 38 -11.77 -4.89 1.05
CA HIS A 38 -11.15 -4.58 2.34
C HIS A 38 -10.79 -3.08 2.33
N ALA A 39 -10.48 -2.47 3.48
CA ALA A 39 -10.20 -1.03 3.64
C ALA A 39 -9.20 -0.38 2.63
N THR A 40 -8.49 -1.19 1.84
CA THR A 40 -7.51 -0.77 0.85
C THR A 40 -7.75 -1.30 -0.57
N ALA A 41 -8.82 -2.06 -0.87
CA ALA A 41 -8.96 -2.77 -2.15
C ALA A 41 -10.39 -2.78 -2.74
N PHE A 42 -10.47 -2.54 -4.05
CA PHE A 42 -11.66 -2.67 -4.90
C PHE A 42 -11.50 -3.84 -5.87
N ALA A 43 -12.61 -4.49 -6.25
CA ALA A 43 -12.55 -5.63 -7.17
C ALA A 43 -12.15 -5.23 -8.60
N ASN A 44 -12.47 -4.01 -9.02
CA ASN A 44 -12.08 -3.44 -10.30
C ASN A 44 -12.14 -1.89 -10.27
N VAL A 45 -11.82 -1.25 -11.40
CA VAL A 45 -11.82 0.22 -11.56
C VAL A 45 -13.24 0.80 -11.49
N GLU A 46 -14.24 0.10 -12.02
CA GLU A 46 -15.63 0.57 -12.03
C GLU A 46 -16.21 0.67 -10.61
N ASP A 47 -15.87 -0.29 -9.75
CA ASP A 47 -16.22 -0.27 -8.33
C ASP A 47 -15.54 0.88 -7.59
N GLU A 48 -14.26 1.16 -7.89
CA GLU A 48 -13.52 2.30 -7.32
C GLU A 48 -14.14 3.65 -7.73
N GLU A 49 -14.50 3.78 -9.01
CA GLU A 49 -15.18 4.97 -9.52
C GLU A 49 -16.57 5.15 -8.89
N THR A 50 -17.32 4.06 -8.74
CA THR A 50 -18.65 4.06 -8.13
C THR A 50 -18.55 4.48 -6.66
N PHE A 51 -17.62 3.90 -5.91
CA PHE A 51 -17.32 4.30 -4.55
C PHE A 51 -16.94 5.78 -4.45
N THR A 52 -16.04 6.25 -5.33
CA THR A 52 -15.58 7.64 -5.32
C THR A 52 -16.73 8.62 -5.56
N LYS A 53 -17.73 8.24 -6.37
CA LYS A 53 -18.94 9.02 -6.65
C LYS A 53 -20.04 8.87 -5.59
N SER A 54 -19.87 8.00 -4.59
CA SER A 54 -20.89 7.73 -3.57
C SER A 54 -21.14 8.96 -2.67
N PRO A 55 -22.35 9.11 -2.09
CA PRO A 55 -22.63 10.19 -1.14
C PRO A 55 -21.66 10.20 0.05
N TRP A 56 -21.31 9.02 0.56
CA TRP A 56 -20.37 8.89 1.68
C TRP A 56 -18.99 9.45 1.32
N ALA A 57 -18.42 9.06 0.17
CA ALA A 57 -17.10 9.52 -0.26
C ALA A 57 -17.08 11.03 -0.54
N GLN A 58 -18.14 11.56 -1.15
CA GLN A 58 -18.26 12.99 -1.45
C GLN A 58 -18.41 13.82 -0.16
N GLU A 59 -19.20 13.37 0.81
CA GLU A 59 -19.32 14.02 2.12
C GLU A 59 -17.98 14.05 2.86
N HIS A 60 -17.28 12.91 2.89
CA HIS A 60 -15.98 12.78 3.55
C HIS A 60 -14.90 13.65 2.89
N LYS A 61 -14.92 13.74 1.56
CA LYS A 61 -14.05 14.65 0.81
C LYS A 61 -14.32 16.10 1.16
N ALA A 62 -15.59 16.54 1.15
CA ALA A 62 -15.96 17.90 1.50
C ALA A 62 -15.61 18.25 2.96
N ARG A 63 -15.74 17.29 3.89
CA ARG A 63 -15.32 17.46 5.29
C ARG A 63 -13.81 17.65 5.40
N LEU A 64 -13.03 16.93 4.60
CA LEU A 64 -11.58 17.09 4.58
C LEU A 64 -11.18 18.45 4.01
N GLU A 65 -11.75 18.84 2.87
CA GLU A 65 -11.51 20.14 2.23
C GLU A 65 -11.85 21.32 3.17
N SER A 66 -12.98 21.24 3.88
CA SER A 66 -13.40 22.28 4.84
C SER A 66 -12.54 22.34 6.10
N SER A 67 -11.79 21.29 6.44
CA SER A 67 -10.88 21.28 7.58
C SER A 67 -9.57 22.06 7.34
N GLY A 68 -9.26 22.40 6.08
CA GLY A 68 -7.98 22.99 5.69
C GLY A 68 -6.80 22.01 5.73
N ALA A 69 -7.06 20.71 5.91
CA ALA A 69 -6.04 19.69 5.86
C ALA A 69 -5.48 19.55 4.42
N PRO A 70 -4.17 19.22 4.26
CA PRO A 70 -3.61 18.92 2.95
C PRO A 70 -4.34 17.78 2.25
N GLU A 71 -4.42 17.84 0.92
CA GLU A 71 -5.00 16.76 0.15
C GLU A 71 -4.18 15.47 0.34
N PRO A 72 -4.82 14.33 0.65
CA PRO A 72 -4.11 13.09 0.89
C PRO A 72 -3.46 12.61 -0.40
N THR A 73 -2.28 12.01 -0.28
CA THR A 73 -1.66 11.35 -1.43
C THR A 73 -2.39 10.03 -1.68
N VAL A 74 -2.98 9.88 -2.87
CA VAL A 74 -3.66 8.66 -3.30
C VAL A 74 -2.84 7.95 -4.38
N GLY A 75 -2.46 6.70 -4.11
CA GLY A 75 -1.86 5.82 -5.10
C GLY A 75 -2.81 4.69 -5.48
N ARG A 76 -3.19 4.59 -6.76
CA ARG A 76 -4.04 3.54 -7.29
C ARG A 76 -3.19 2.50 -8.02
N PHE A 77 -3.15 1.28 -7.51
CA PHE A 77 -2.28 0.23 -8.01
C PHE A 77 -3.09 -0.90 -8.59
N LYS A 78 -2.78 -1.29 -9.82
CA LYS A 78 -3.36 -2.45 -10.47
C LYS A 78 -2.52 -3.68 -10.14
N PHE A 79 -3.16 -4.69 -9.57
CA PHE A 79 -2.56 -5.98 -9.25
C PHE A 79 -2.97 -7.00 -10.32
N SER A 80 -2.03 -7.87 -10.74
CA SER A 80 -2.35 -8.98 -11.65
C SER A 80 -3.28 -9.98 -10.99
N GLU A 81 -3.02 -10.28 -9.71
CA GLU A 81 -3.83 -11.12 -8.85
C GLU A 81 -3.86 -10.51 -7.44
N PHE A 82 -5.05 -10.43 -6.84
CA PHE A 82 -5.21 -10.04 -5.45
C PHE A 82 -6.32 -10.89 -4.84
N SER A 83 -5.96 -11.71 -3.87
CA SER A 83 -6.88 -12.35 -2.94
C SER A 83 -6.75 -11.67 -1.58
N VAL A 84 -7.88 -11.48 -0.89
CA VAL A 84 -7.83 -11.16 0.53
C VAL A 84 -7.30 -12.40 1.23
N ASP A 85 -6.23 -12.23 1.99
CA ASP A 85 -5.69 -13.31 2.80
C ASP A 85 -6.67 -13.57 3.95
N PRO A 86 -7.26 -14.78 4.09
CA PRO A 86 -8.21 -15.07 5.15
C PRO A 86 -7.55 -15.10 6.54
N SER A 87 -6.22 -15.16 6.61
CA SER A 87 -5.45 -15.13 7.85
C SER A 87 -4.22 -14.23 7.68
N PRO A 88 -4.39 -12.91 7.55
CA PRO A 88 -3.30 -12.00 7.26
C PRO A 88 -2.26 -12.05 8.39
N LYS A 89 -0.99 -11.95 8.00
CA LYS A 89 0.11 -11.86 8.95
C LYS A 89 -0.02 -10.59 9.83
N PRO A 90 0.34 -10.63 11.12
CA PRO A 90 0.17 -9.51 12.05
C PRO A 90 0.88 -8.20 11.64
N PHE A 91 1.90 -8.27 10.80
CA PHE A 91 2.58 -7.10 10.26
C PHE A 91 2.57 -7.15 8.73
N LEU A 92 2.23 -6.03 8.10
CA LEU A 92 2.26 -5.84 6.67
C LEU A 92 3.31 -4.80 6.30
N GLN A 93 4.27 -5.19 5.48
CA GLN A 93 5.22 -4.29 4.86
C GLN A 93 4.67 -3.83 3.51
N LEU A 94 4.63 -2.51 3.33
CA LEU A 94 4.32 -1.85 2.07
C LEU A 94 5.59 -1.20 1.55
N THR A 95 6.09 -1.64 0.40
CA THR A 95 7.28 -1.08 -0.22
C THR A 95 6.94 -0.53 -1.59
N SER A 96 7.09 0.76 -1.79
CA SER A 96 6.98 1.38 -3.10
C SER A 96 8.35 1.68 -3.71
N ILE A 97 8.44 1.58 -5.03
CA ILE A 97 9.60 2.00 -5.81
C ILE A 97 9.13 2.93 -6.92
N THR A 98 9.76 4.09 -7.05
CA THR A 98 9.63 4.96 -8.23
C THR A 98 10.82 4.74 -9.12
N LEU A 99 10.58 4.24 -10.32
CA LEU A 99 11.60 4.01 -11.35
C LEU A 99 11.74 5.24 -12.25
N PRO A 100 12.95 5.50 -12.78
CA PRO A 100 13.18 6.57 -13.75
C PRO A 100 12.58 6.27 -15.14
N SER A 101 12.33 5.00 -15.49
CA SER A 101 11.69 4.62 -16.77
C SER A 101 10.86 3.35 -16.67
N GLU A 102 9.89 3.19 -17.59
CA GLU A 102 9.11 1.96 -17.71
C GLU A 102 9.96 0.73 -18.04
N SER A 103 11.04 0.91 -18.81
CA SER A 103 11.90 -0.18 -19.25
C SER A 103 12.56 -0.96 -18.10
N GLN A 104 12.68 -0.35 -16.92
CA GLN A 104 13.24 -0.99 -15.72
C GLN A 104 12.20 -1.79 -14.91
N ARG A 105 10.92 -1.77 -15.31
CA ARG A 105 9.85 -2.42 -14.53
C ARG A 105 10.07 -3.93 -14.35
N GLU A 106 10.47 -4.63 -15.41
CA GLU A 106 10.71 -6.07 -15.35
C GLU A 106 11.94 -6.41 -14.49
N GLU A 107 12.99 -5.59 -14.56
CA GLU A 107 14.18 -5.75 -13.72
C GLU A 107 13.83 -5.53 -12.24
N ALA A 108 13.07 -4.48 -11.92
CA ALA A 108 12.61 -4.20 -10.57
C ALA A 108 11.72 -5.32 -10.02
N ARG A 109 10.82 -5.86 -10.84
CA ARG A 109 9.98 -7.00 -10.45
C ARG A 109 10.83 -8.23 -10.12
N LYS A 110 11.82 -8.55 -10.95
CA LYS A 110 12.73 -9.69 -10.73
C LYS A 110 13.56 -9.52 -9.47
N ALA A 111 14.17 -8.34 -9.28
CA ALA A 111 14.98 -8.05 -8.09
C ALA A 111 14.15 -8.13 -6.80
N TRP A 112 12.89 -7.68 -6.83
CA TRP A 112 11.99 -7.83 -5.69
C TRP A 112 11.60 -9.29 -5.43
N ALA A 113 11.28 -10.06 -6.48
CA ALA A 113 10.93 -11.47 -6.35
C ALA A 113 12.10 -12.30 -5.79
N GLU A 114 13.34 -11.98 -6.21
CA GLU A 114 14.55 -12.58 -5.67
C GLU A 114 14.74 -12.24 -4.19
N LEU A 115 14.57 -10.97 -3.81
CA LEU A 115 14.60 -10.57 -2.40
C LEU A 115 13.55 -11.32 -1.57
N ALA A 116 12.30 -11.39 -2.04
CA ALA A 116 11.24 -12.13 -1.36
C ALA A 116 11.60 -13.62 -1.19
N THR A 117 12.21 -14.23 -2.21
CA THR A 117 12.70 -15.62 -2.15
C THR A 117 13.80 -15.78 -1.09
N ILE A 118 14.77 -14.87 -1.04
CA ILE A 118 15.84 -14.88 -0.02
C ILE A 118 15.27 -14.77 1.39
N LEU A 119 14.24 -13.94 1.56
CA LEU A 119 13.56 -13.75 2.84
C LEU A 119 12.61 -14.92 3.20
N GLY A 120 12.37 -15.86 2.28
CA GLY A 120 11.40 -16.94 2.46
C GLY A 120 9.96 -16.42 2.56
N LYS A 121 9.65 -15.31 1.88
CA LYS A 121 8.36 -14.62 1.98
C LYS A 121 7.59 -14.66 0.67
N GLU A 122 6.28 -14.81 0.80
CA GLU A 122 5.36 -14.51 -0.28
C GLU A 122 5.23 -12.99 -0.45
N THR A 123 5.12 -12.54 -1.69
CA THR A 123 4.90 -11.13 -2.00
C THR A 123 3.85 -10.96 -3.09
N ARG A 124 3.09 -9.88 -2.98
CA ARG A 124 2.13 -9.43 -3.99
C ARG A 124 2.57 -8.06 -4.48
N GLY A 125 2.41 -7.80 -5.78
CA GLY A 125 2.87 -6.57 -6.40
C GLY A 125 1.85 -5.95 -7.34
N GLY A 126 1.78 -4.62 -7.34
CA GLY A 126 0.94 -3.83 -8.23
C GLY A 126 1.71 -2.69 -8.89
N VAL A 127 1.17 -2.21 -10.00
CA VAL A 127 1.72 -1.09 -10.78
C VAL A 127 0.77 0.09 -10.68
N LEU A 128 1.32 1.29 -10.45
CA LEU A 128 0.53 2.51 -10.37
C LEU A 128 -0.22 2.74 -11.69
N LEU A 129 -1.50 3.07 -11.59
CA LEU A 129 -2.35 3.50 -12.71
C LEU A 129 -2.18 5.00 -12.95
N ARG A 130 -1.00 5.38 -13.45
CA ARG A 130 -0.69 6.77 -13.80
C ARG A 130 0.41 6.80 -14.86
N ASP A 131 0.15 7.48 -15.98
CA ASP A 131 0.99 7.37 -17.19
C ASP A 131 2.36 8.08 -17.09
N ASP A 132 2.51 9.04 -16.18
CA ASP A 132 3.72 9.87 -16.01
C ASP A 132 4.63 9.41 -14.87
N VAL A 133 4.26 8.35 -14.12
CA VAL A 133 5.03 7.88 -12.96
C VAL A 133 5.15 6.35 -12.98
N PHE A 134 6.38 5.84 -13.12
CA PHE A 134 6.67 4.41 -13.07
C PHE A 134 6.83 3.92 -11.63
N ASN A 135 5.72 3.90 -10.89
CA ASN A 135 5.72 3.46 -9.49
C ASN A 135 5.17 2.03 -9.36
N GLY A 136 5.89 1.19 -8.62
CA GLY A 136 5.42 -0.13 -8.19
C GLY A 136 5.17 -0.15 -6.69
N LEU A 137 4.21 -0.96 -6.25
CA LEU A 137 3.94 -1.26 -4.85
C LEU A 137 4.08 -2.76 -4.62
N ALA A 138 4.80 -3.14 -3.58
CA ALA A 138 4.92 -4.49 -3.10
C ALA A 138 4.38 -4.63 -1.67
N LEU A 139 3.73 -5.76 -1.42
CA LEU A 139 3.14 -6.14 -0.14
C LEU A 139 3.80 -7.43 0.34
N MET A 140 4.17 -7.49 1.63
CA MET A 140 4.81 -8.65 2.26
C MET A 140 4.39 -8.78 3.72
N GLY A 141 4.02 -9.99 4.15
CA GLY A 141 3.53 -10.27 5.51
C GLY A 141 4.62 -10.80 6.45
N TRP A 142 4.54 -10.39 7.72
CA TRP A 142 5.51 -10.70 8.77
C TRP A 142 4.82 -11.07 10.08
N ASP A 143 5.41 -12.00 10.82
CA ASP A 143 4.91 -12.48 12.10
C ASP A 143 5.28 -11.54 13.26
N SER A 144 6.41 -10.82 13.15
CA SER A 144 6.85 -9.84 14.15
C SER A 144 7.81 -8.78 13.60
N LEU A 145 8.03 -7.71 14.38
CA LEU A 145 9.09 -6.73 14.10
C LEU A 145 10.48 -7.36 14.14
N GLU A 146 10.73 -8.24 15.11
CA GLU A 146 12.01 -8.93 15.27
C GLU A 146 12.34 -9.81 14.06
N GLU A 147 11.33 -10.49 13.50
CA GLU A 147 11.49 -11.28 12.28
C GLU A 147 11.98 -10.40 11.12
N VAL A 148 11.35 -9.24 10.90
CA VAL A 148 11.72 -8.30 9.84
C VAL A 148 13.16 -7.82 10.03
N GLU A 149 13.49 -7.39 11.25
CA GLU A 149 14.82 -6.87 11.57
C GLU A 149 15.91 -7.91 11.35
N ASN A 150 15.68 -9.15 11.78
CA ASN A 150 16.65 -10.22 11.63
C ASN A 150 16.79 -10.65 10.17
N ALA A 151 15.69 -10.76 9.44
CA ALA A 151 15.72 -11.17 8.04
C ALA A 151 16.51 -10.19 7.16
N TYR A 152 16.42 -8.87 7.41
CA TYR A 152 17.18 -7.87 6.66
C TYR A 152 18.62 -7.65 7.14
N LYS A 153 19.03 -8.21 8.30
CA LYS A 153 20.43 -8.23 8.74
C LYS A 153 21.25 -9.30 8.02
N GLU A 154 20.59 -10.32 7.45
CA GLU A 154 21.27 -11.35 6.68
C GLU A 154 22.01 -10.74 5.47
N PRO A 155 23.32 -11.02 5.29
CA PRO A 155 24.12 -10.36 4.25
C PRO A 155 23.52 -10.49 2.85
N LYS A 156 22.97 -11.65 2.50
CA LYS A 156 22.33 -11.89 1.20
C LYS A 156 21.06 -11.04 1.02
N ALA A 157 20.25 -10.91 2.06
CA ALA A 157 19.04 -10.09 2.02
C ALA A 157 19.39 -8.60 1.93
N ALA A 158 20.40 -8.16 2.69
CA ALA A 158 20.88 -6.79 2.65
C ALA A 158 21.44 -6.43 1.26
N GLU A 159 22.21 -7.32 0.64
CA GLU A 159 22.73 -7.15 -0.72
C GLU A 159 21.62 -7.10 -1.77
N ALA A 160 20.67 -8.03 -1.74
CA ALA A 160 19.52 -8.03 -2.65
C ALA A 160 18.65 -6.77 -2.48
N LEU A 161 18.41 -6.33 -1.25
CA LEU A 161 17.71 -5.07 -0.98
C LEU A 161 18.49 -3.87 -1.53
N ALA A 162 19.81 -3.86 -1.40
CA ALA A 162 20.65 -2.79 -1.95
C ALA A 162 20.60 -2.79 -3.48
N ALA A 163 20.62 -3.94 -4.13
CA ALA A 163 20.46 -4.07 -5.58
C ALA A 163 19.10 -3.52 -6.05
N TYR A 164 18.00 -3.90 -5.38
CA TYR A 164 16.68 -3.35 -5.66
C TYR A 164 16.62 -1.82 -5.51
N LYS A 165 17.22 -1.28 -4.43
CA LYS A 165 17.30 0.17 -4.19
C LYS A 165 18.11 0.95 -5.23
N ARG A 166 19.01 0.30 -5.99
CA ARG A 166 19.75 0.96 -7.08
C ARG A 166 18.87 1.24 -8.31
N LEU A 167 17.75 0.55 -8.45
CA LEU A 167 16.86 0.67 -9.60
C LEU A 167 15.96 1.91 -9.51
N GLY A 168 15.76 2.48 -8.33
CA GLY A 168 14.88 3.63 -8.18
C GLY A 168 14.74 4.12 -6.74
N GLN A 169 13.89 5.13 -6.54
CA GLN A 169 13.61 5.66 -5.23
C GLN A 169 12.67 4.74 -4.47
N VAL A 170 13.18 4.07 -3.43
CA VAL A 170 12.40 3.14 -2.61
C VAL A 170 11.91 3.81 -1.34
N ARG A 171 10.64 3.56 -0.98
CA ARG A 171 10.05 3.90 0.32
C ARG A 171 9.39 2.65 0.89
N SER A 172 9.59 2.37 2.17
CA SER A 172 8.97 1.23 2.84
C SER A 172 8.33 1.66 4.14
N ALA A 173 7.19 1.07 4.47
CA ALA A 173 6.49 1.22 5.73
C ALA A 173 6.11 -0.17 6.25
N LEU A 174 6.18 -0.34 7.56
CA LEU A 174 5.73 -1.54 8.24
C LEU A 174 4.55 -1.16 9.13
N VAL A 175 3.42 -1.85 8.95
CA VAL A 175 2.17 -1.57 9.63
C VAL A 175 1.78 -2.80 10.43
N LYS A 176 1.44 -2.61 11.72
CA LYS A 176 0.84 -3.67 12.52
C LYS A 176 -0.66 -3.74 12.17
N LEU A 177 -1.10 -4.91 11.71
CA LEU A 177 -2.50 -5.22 11.51
C LEU A 177 -3.10 -5.62 12.88
N LEU A 178 -4.30 -5.12 13.18
CA LEU A 178 -4.98 -5.29 14.46
C LEU A 178 -5.49 -6.71 14.66
#